data_AF-A0A820AD08-F1
#
_entry.id   AF-A0A820AD08-F1
#
_cell.length_a   1.000
_cell.length_b   1.000
_cell.length_c   1.000
_cell.angle_alpha   90.00
_cell.angle_beta   90.00
_cell.angle_gamma   90.00
#
_symmetry.space_group_name_H-M   'P 1'
#
loop_
_entity.id
_entity.type
_entity.pdbx_description
1 polymer ?
#
loop_
_entity_poly.entity_id
_entity_poly.type
_entity_poly.pdbx_seq_one_letter_code
_entity_poly.pdbx_strand_id
1 'polypeptide(L)'
;MFSQLINAGYNNATELIELVVPMIWAYVDDIKPWFDDSFWIKFSTFPEVWVASSYKGSSGEITTMSYIGHHQRNQQTWLEA
;
A
#
# COMPACT_ATOMS: atom_id res chain seq x y z
N MET A 1 -3.73 -1.27 19.32
CA MET A 1 -2.96 -0.39 18.41
C MET A 1 -3.30 1.08 18.65
N PHE A 2 -4.56 1.52 18.50
CA PHE A 2 -4.97 2.91 18.83
C PHE A 2 -4.69 3.33 20.28
N SER A 3 -4.82 2.43 21.25
CA SER A 3 -4.52 2.72 22.67
C SER A 3 -3.03 2.95 22.98
N GLN A 4 -2.12 2.46 22.14
CA GLN A 4 -0.67 2.67 22.35
C GLN A 4 -0.22 4.06 21.86
N LEU A 5 -0.96 4.67 20.93
CA LEU A 5 -0.64 5.98 20.35
C LEU A 5 -1.03 7.13 21.30
N ILE A 6 -2.14 6.99 22.04
CA ILE A 6 -2.52 7.95 23.09
C ILE A 6 -1.48 7.96 24.22
N ASN A 7 -0.94 6.80 24.59
CA ASN A 7 0.11 6.71 25.62
C ASN A 7 1.46 7.30 25.16
N ALA A 8 1.66 7.51 23.86
CA ALA A 8 2.85 8.16 23.30
C ALA A 8 2.71 9.70 23.17
N GLY A 9 1.59 10.28 23.63
CA GLY A 9 1.38 11.72 23.69
C GLY A 9 0.72 12.36 22.47
N TYR A 10 0.26 11.56 21.50
CA TYR A 10 -0.46 12.07 20.33
C TYR A 10 -1.92 12.33 20.67
N ASN A 11 -2.33 13.60 20.60
CA ASN A 11 -3.64 14.06 21.09
C ASN A 11 -4.71 14.04 19.98
N ASN A 12 -4.32 13.87 18.72
CA ASN A 12 -5.23 13.76 17.59
C ASN A 12 -4.58 12.99 16.41
N ALA A 13 -5.41 12.57 15.45
CA ALA A 13 -4.96 11.82 14.28
C ALA A 13 -4.04 12.63 13.35
N THR A 14 -4.09 13.96 13.41
CA THR A 14 -3.30 14.86 12.54
C THR A 14 -1.81 14.82 12.89
N GLU A 15 -1.47 14.82 14.17
CA GLU A 15 -0.07 14.71 14.62
C GLU A 15 0.58 13.38 14.21
N LEU A 16 -0.21 12.31 14.06
CA LEU A 16 0.28 11.01 13.63
C LEU A 16 0.61 10.96 12.14
N ILE A 17 -0.12 11.71 11.32
CA ILE A 17 0.07 11.76 9.86
C ILE A 17 1.45 12.34 9.50
N GLU A 18 1.98 13.26 10.32
CA GLU A 18 3.30 13.86 10.12
C GLU A 18 4.47 12.91 10.47
N LEU A 19 4.20 11.80 11.14
CA LEU A 19 5.23 10.91 11.69
C LEU A 19 5.26 9.54 11.06
N VAL A 20 4.30 9.23 10.19
CA VAL A 20 4.23 7.96 9.49
C VAL A 20 4.28 8.20 7.99
N VAL A 21 5.00 7.33 7.31
CA VAL A 21 5.01 7.26 5.86
C VAL A 21 4.32 5.95 5.46
N PRO A 22 3.06 5.99 4.99
CA PRO A 22 2.35 4.78 4.62
C PRO A 22 3.01 4.10 3.42
N MET A 23 3.10 2.78 3.48
CA MET A 23 3.50 1.94 2.36
C MET A 23 2.27 1.23 1.80
N ILE A 24 1.96 1.53 0.55
CA ILE A 24 0.82 1.01 -0.20
C ILE A 24 1.32 -0.13 -1.09
N TRP A 25 0.63 -1.27 -1.04
CA TRP A 25 1.02 -2.46 -1.78
C TRP A 25 -0.18 -3.38 -1.98
N ALA A 26 -0.13 -4.21 -3.03
CA ALA A 26 -1.17 -5.19 -3.31
C ALA A 26 -0.63 -6.41 -4.06
N TYR A 27 -1.28 -7.55 -3.84
CA TYR A 27 -1.00 -8.86 -4.49
C TYR A 27 -1.89 -9.11 -5.72
N VAL A 28 -2.40 -8.07 -6.36
CA VAL A 28 -3.18 -8.16 -7.61
C VAL A 28 -2.28 -7.85 -8.79
N ASP A 29 -2.48 -8.48 -9.95
CA ASP A 29 -1.67 -8.16 -11.13
C ASP A 29 -2.07 -6.84 -11.82
N ASP A 30 -3.31 -6.39 -11.64
CA ASP A 30 -3.77 -5.05 -12.02
C ASP A 30 -4.32 -4.29 -10.82
N ILE A 31 -3.61 -3.22 -10.45
CA ILE A 31 -3.96 -2.38 -9.30
C ILE A 31 -5.01 -1.32 -9.64
N LYS A 32 -5.18 -0.94 -10.90
CA LYS A 32 -6.01 0.22 -11.30
C LYS A 32 -7.45 0.16 -10.79
N PRO A 33 -8.14 -1.01 -10.77
CA PRO A 33 -9.50 -1.10 -10.24
C PRO A 33 -9.62 -0.86 -8.72
N TRP A 34 -8.52 -0.96 -7.98
CA TRP A 34 -8.48 -0.92 -6.52
C TRP A 34 -7.95 0.39 -5.96
N PHE A 35 -7.13 1.09 -6.74
CA PHE A 35 -6.46 2.33 -6.37
C PHE A 35 -6.89 3.45 -7.31
N ASP A 36 -8.17 3.79 -7.24
CA ASP A 36 -8.76 4.89 -8.02
C ASP A 36 -8.38 6.28 -7.46
N ASP A 37 -8.82 7.34 -8.13
CA ASP A 37 -8.56 8.72 -7.70
C ASP A 37 -9.02 8.99 -6.25
N SER A 38 -10.10 8.35 -5.81
CA SER A 38 -10.63 8.53 -4.46
C SER A 38 -9.69 7.97 -3.40
N PHE A 39 -9.04 6.84 -3.70
CA PHE A 39 -7.99 6.28 -2.87
C PHE A 39 -6.82 7.25 -2.77
N TRP A 40 -6.32 7.77 -3.89
CA TRP A 40 -5.16 8.67 -3.89
C TRP A 40 -5.44 10.01 -3.20
N ILE A 41 -6.66 10.56 -3.35
CA ILE A 41 -7.09 11.77 -2.63
C ILE A 41 -7.06 11.55 -1.10
N LYS A 42 -7.40 10.35 -0.63
CA LYS A 42 -7.33 10.05 0.81
C LYS A 42 -5.88 10.04 1.30
N PHE A 43 -4.97 9.44 0.52
CA PHE A 43 -3.56 9.29 0.89
C PHE A 43 -2.71 10.54 0.64
N SER A 44 -3.19 11.51 -0.14
CA SER A 44 -2.53 12.81 -0.31
C SER A 44 -2.51 13.67 0.97
N THR A 45 -3.20 13.24 2.03
CA THR A 45 -3.10 13.83 3.37
C THR A 45 -1.76 13.55 4.05
N PHE A 46 -1.06 12.49 3.64
CA PHE A 46 0.29 12.20 4.11
C PHE A 46 1.32 13.00 3.28
N PRO A 47 2.38 13.55 3.90
CA PRO A 47 3.42 14.29 3.18
C PRO A 47 4.15 13.46 2.13
N GLU A 48 4.26 12.15 2.38
CA GLU A 48 4.96 11.18 1.54
C GLU A 48 4.25 9.83 1.65
N VAL A 49 4.27 9.05 0.57
CA VAL A 49 3.81 7.66 0.54
C VAL A 49 4.81 6.81 -0.23
N TRP A 50 4.96 5.55 0.16
CA TRP A 50 5.72 4.56 -0.63
C TRP A 50 4.76 3.62 -1.34
N VAL A 51 5.09 3.26 -2.57
CA VAL A 51 4.44 2.16 -3.29
C VAL A 51 5.41 1.01 -3.45
N ALA A 52 4.92 -0.22 -3.32
CA ALA A 52 5.73 -1.42 -3.49
C ALA A 52 5.02 -2.45 -4.35
N SER A 53 5.74 -2.98 -5.34
CA SER A 53 5.25 -4.13 -6.08
C SER A 53 5.36 -5.42 -5.27
N SER A 54 4.47 -6.36 -5.57
CA SER A 54 4.64 -7.73 -5.15
C SER A 54 5.55 -8.42 -6.17
N TYR A 55 6.85 -8.55 -5.86
CA TYR A 55 7.78 -9.35 -6.69
C TYR A 55 8.09 -10.73 -6.08
N LYS A 56 7.57 -11.00 -4.87
CA LYS A 56 7.73 -12.26 -4.16
C LYS A 56 6.41 -12.68 -3.53
N GLY A 57 6.18 -13.99 -3.51
CA GLY A 57 5.00 -14.59 -2.87
C GLY A 57 4.18 -15.44 -3.81
N SER A 58 3.32 -16.25 -3.22
CA SER A 58 2.34 -17.07 -3.91
C SER A 58 1.21 -16.15 -4.40
N SER A 59 0.85 -16.19 -5.69
CA SER A 59 -0.28 -15.43 -6.25
C SER A 59 -1.66 -15.96 -5.77
N GLY A 60 -1.68 -16.74 -4.69
CA GLY A 60 -2.82 -17.40 -4.09
C GLY A 60 -2.35 -18.36 -2.98
N GLU A 61 -3.24 -18.70 -2.06
CA GLU A 61 -2.99 -19.51 -0.88
C GLU A 61 -2.53 -20.94 -1.17
N ILE A 62 -2.88 -21.49 -2.34
CA ILE A 62 -2.48 -22.83 -2.80
C ILE A 62 -1.32 -22.81 -3.80
N THR A 63 -0.78 -21.64 -4.13
CA THR A 63 0.22 -21.51 -5.20
C THR A 63 1.62 -21.86 -4.68
N THR A 64 2.23 -22.92 -5.23
CA THR A 64 3.57 -23.38 -4.83
C THR A 64 4.70 -22.79 -5.68
N MET A 65 4.38 -22.14 -6.80
CA MET A 65 5.34 -21.55 -7.74
C MET A 65 5.00 -20.09 -8.05
N SER A 66 6.00 -19.22 -8.10
CA SER A 66 5.80 -17.81 -8.45
C SER A 66 5.40 -17.65 -9.92
N TYR A 67 4.22 -17.07 -10.16
CA TYR A 67 3.80 -16.70 -11.52
C TYR A 67 4.42 -15.36 -11.91
N ILE A 68 5.55 -15.39 -12.63
CA ILE A 68 6.33 -14.19 -13.00
C ILE A 68 5.48 -13.14 -13.73
N GLY A 69 4.58 -13.58 -14.62
CA GLY A 69 3.73 -12.65 -15.39
C GLY A 69 2.79 -11.82 -14.52
N HIS A 70 2.31 -12.36 -13.39
CA HIS A 70 1.48 -11.62 -12.44
C HIS A 70 2.30 -10.53 -11.74
N HIS A 71 3.48 -10.88 -11.22
CA HIS A 71 4.37 -9.94 -10.54
C HIS A 71 4.89 -8.84 -11.48
N GLN A 72 5.17 -9.19 -12.75
CA GLN A 72 5.55 -8.22 -13.79
C GLN A 72 4.41 -7.23 -14.09
N ARG A 73 3.17 -7.70 -14.23
CA ARG A 73 2.01 -6.83 -14.47
C ARG A 73 1.71 -5.94 -13.28
N ASN A 74 1.83 -6.46 -12.05
CA ASN A 74 1.73 -5.65 -10.84
C ASN A 74 2.76 -4.51 -10.86
N GLN A 75 4.03 -4.81 -11.14
CA GLN A 75 5.07 -3.79 -11.26
C GLN A 75 4.72 -2.74 -12.34
N GLN A 76 4.27 -3.19 -13.52
CA GLN A 76 3.94 -2.29 -14.61
C GLN A 76 2.77 -1.36 -14.25
N THR A 77 1.74 -1.89 -13.59
CA THR A 77 0.57 -1.10 -13.20
C THR A 77 0.88 -0.10 -12.09
N TRP A 78 1.82 -0.39 -11.18
CA TRP A 78 2.35 0.61 -10.25
C TRP A 78 3.10 1.76 -10.93
N LEU A 79 3.80 1.50 -12.04
CA LEU A 79 4.54 2.54 -12.78
C LEU A 79 3.61 3.44 -13.61
N GLU A 80 2.37 3.00 -13.85
CA GLU A 80 1.36 3.71 -14.62
C GLU A 80 0.30 4.41 -13.75
N ALA A 81 0.35 4.22 -12.44
CA ALA A 81 -0.60 4.77 -11.47
C ALA A 81 -0.27 6.20 -11.03
#